data_AF-A0A382XI22-F1
#
_entry.id   AF-A0A382XI22-F1
#
_cell.length_a   1.000
_cell.length_b   1.000
_cell.length_c   1.000
_cell.angle_alpha   90.00
_cell.angle_beta   90.00
_cell.angle_gamma   90.00
#
_symmetry.space_group_name_H-M   'P 1'
#
loop_
_entity.id
_entity.type
_entity.pdbx_description
1 polymer ?
#
loop_
_entity_poly.entity_id
_entity_poly.type
_entity_poly.pdbx_seq_one_letter_code
_entity_poly.pdbx_strand_id
1 'polypeptide(L)'
;LNFNNNKENKMPLWTNTAAGITNKPKFLTDDANSNYDRTLCYATNQGWVMRAGSAATGNGNTGAQEEVLVAIGGLAGTSTSTGLGRPTITRVRWGESAYTGAVAITVNVTWDEAVLYDAGTAATLAIVSTGTNITATATHIDGVSIADGLTGATVTFTGTTVDENCTLSIADDTVIGDPDLKDAIDGTALNSASKTITAAVKTASGYATRAVTAS
;
A
#
# COMPACT_ATOMS: atom_id res chain seq x y z
N LEU A 1 35.26 19.07 30.05
CA LEU A 1 35.15 18.96 28.59
C LEU A 1 33.74 18.50 28.28
N ASN A 2 32.89 19.43 27.82
CA ASN A 2 31.51 19.13 27.47
C ASN A 2 31.54 18.57 26.03
N PHE A 3 31.36 17.26 25.89
CA PHE A 3 31.23 16.65 24.57
C PHE A 3 29.82 16.94 24.07
N ASN A 4 29.67 18.07 23.37
CA ASN A 4 28.51 18.28 22.51
C ASN A 4 28.54 17.20 21.43
N ASN A 5 27.86 16.08 21.68
CA ASN A 5 27.45 15.15 20.67
C ASN A 5 26.44 15.86 19.77
N ASN A 6 26.97 16.62 18.81
CA ASN A 6 26.26 16.90 17.57
C ASN A 6 26.06 15.54 16.89
N LYS A 7 25.05 14.79 17.33
CA LYS A 7 24.40 13.77 16.52
C LYS A 7 23.88 14.53 15.31
N GLU A 8 24.70 14.68 14.29
CA GLU A 8 24.18 14.89 12.95
C GLU A 8 23.06 13.86 12.78
N ASN A 9 21.88 14.32 12.36
CA ASN A 9 20.74 13.48 12.03
C ASN A 9 21.17 12.54 10.89
N LYS A 10 21.92 11.49 11.23
CA LYS A 10 22.29 10.42 10.33
C LYS A 10 21.00 9.71 10.06
N MET A 11 20.31 10.14 9.00
CA MET A 11 19.07 9.54 8.55
C MET A 11 19.36 8.05 8.33
N PRO A 12 18.85 7.16 9.20
CA PRO A 12 19.14 5.74 9.06
C PRO A 12 18.61 5.29 7.69
N LEU A 13 19.36 4.42 7.00
CA LEU A 13 19.04 3.94 5.65
C LEU A 13 17.76 3.10 5.63
N TRP A 14 17.34 2.58 6.78
CA TRP A 14 16.08 1.88 7.04
C TRP A 14 15.64 2.16 8.48
N THR A 15 14.34 2.02 8.78
CA THR A 15 13.83 2.09 10.16
C THR A 15 12.98 0.87 10.49
N ASN A 16 12.69 0.70 11.77
CA ASN A 16 11.71 -0.23 12.33
C ASN A 16 10.65 0.52 13.14
N THR A 17 10.34 1.76 12.74
CA THR A 17 9.38 2.60 13.43
C THR A 17 7.98 2.07 13.18
N ALA A 18 7.31 1.64 14.26
CA ALA A 18 5.94 1.19 14.19
C ALA A 18 5.01 2.27 13.65
N ALA A 19 4.03 1.86 12.83
CA ALA A 19 3.08 2.76 12.15
C ALA A 19 3.75 3.88 11.32
N GLY A 20 4.99 3.68 10.87
CA GLY A 20 5.74 4.67 10.11
C GLY A 20 5.44 4.63 8.61
N ILE A 21 4.81 5.66 8.04
CA ILE A 21 4.49 5.71 6.60
C ILE A 21 5.73 5.76 5.68
N THR A 22 6.89 6.16 6.21
CA THR A 22 8.20 6.22 5.52
C THR A 22 9.21 5.24 6.11
N ASN A 23 8.76 4.11 6.66
CA ASN A 23 9.62 3.12 7.32
C ASN A 23 10.42 2.22 6.37
N LYS A 24 9.93 2.04 5.14
CA LYS A 24 10.59 1.25 4.09
C LYS A 24 12.03 1.73 3.82
N PRO A 25 12.95 0.85 3.38
CA PRO A 25 14.33 1.23 3.08
C PRO A 25 14.43 2.42 2.12
N LYS A 26 15.31 3.37 2.42
CA LYS A 26 15.39 4.66 1.72
C LYS A 26 16.04 4.61 0.35
N PHE A 27 16.71 3.51 0.01
CA PHE A 27 17.26 3.30 -1.33
C PHE A 27 16.19 2.82 -2.33
N LEU A 28 14.99 2.45 -1.85
CA LEU A 28 13.88 2.09 -2.73
C LEU A 28 13.42 3.32 -3.50
N THR A 29 13.17 3.11 -4.78
CA THR A 29 12.71 4.16 -5.69
C THR A 29 11.19 4.22 -5.72
N ASP A 30 10.69 5.34 -6.21
CA ASP A 30 9.27 5.55 -6.43
C ASP A 30 8.93 5.53 -7.93
N ASP A 31 9.38 4.48 -8.61
CA ASP A 31 9.28 4.30 -10.05
C ASP A 31 8.85 2.86 -10.34
N ALA A 32 7.69 2.69 -10.97
CA ALA A 32 7.12 1.38 -11.29
C ALA A 32 7.99 0.58 -12.29
N ASN A 33 8.90 1.23 -13.01
CA ASN A 33 9.84 0.57 -13.93
C ASN A 33 11.15 0.16 -13.25
N SER A 34 11.36 0.56 -11.99
CA SER A 34 12.53 0.18 -11.23
C SER A 34 12.38 -1.21 -10.65
N ASN A 35 13.46 -1.98 -10.70
CA ASN A 35 13.54 -3.26 -9.99
C ASN A 35 13.28 -3.08 -8.48
N TYR A 36 13.66 -1.94 -7.92
CA TYR A 36 13.53 -1.61 -6.50
C TYR A 36 12.40 -0.59 -6.23
N ASP A 37 11.26 -0.71 -6.95
CA ASP A 37 10.06 0.05 -6.62
C ASP A 37 9.59 -0.27 -5.19
N ARG A 38 9.32 0.79 -4.42
CA ARG A 38 8.87 0.72 -3.04
C ARG A 38 7.55 -0.02 -2.86
N THR A 39 6.73 -0.12 -3.92
CA THR A 39 5.47 -0.89 -3.86
C THR A 39 5.66 -2.39 -3.76
N LEU A 40 6.82 -2.86 -4.19
CA LEU A 40 7.18 -4.28 -4.24
C LEU A 40 7.90 -4.72 -2.96
N CYS A 41 8.29 -3.79 -2.10
CA CYS A 41 8.94 -4.09 -0.83
C CYS A 41 7.94 -4.13 0.32
N TYR A 42 7.99 -5.15 1.16
CA TYR A 42 7.21 -5.23 2.39
C TYR A 42 8.00 -5.93 3.50
N ALA A 43 7.55 -5.81 4.73
CA ALA A 43 8.15 -6.42 5.90
C ALA A 43 7.61 -7.85 6.10
N THR A 44 8.52 -8.73 6.49
CA THR A 44 8.24 -10.08 6.99
C THR A 44 8.98 -10.28 8.31
N ASN A 45 8.84 -11.44 8.95
CA ASN A 45 9.65 -11.79 10.12
C ASN A 45 11.14 -11.99 9.80
N GLN A 46 11.55 -12.05 8.52
CA GLN A 46 12.95 -12.08 8.09
C GLN A 46 13.53 -10.68 7.84
N GLY A 47 12.68 -9.66 7.71
CA GLY A 47 13.07 -8.27 7.47
C GLY A 47 12.34 -7.65 6.29
N TRP A 48 12.94 -6.62 5.68
CA TRP A 48 12.42 -6.00 4.46
C TRP A 48 12.72 -6.90 3.27
N VAL A 49 11.69 -7.32 2.54
CA VAL A 49 11.82 -8.22 1.39
C VAL A 49 11.30 -7.59 0.11
N MET A 50 11.78 -8.06 -1.04
CA MET A 50 11.17 -7.79 -2.35
C MET A 50 10.23 -8.93 -2.73
N ARG A 51 9.03 -8.56 -3.18
CA ARG A 51 8.00 -9.48 -3.65
C ARG A 51 8.56 -10.51 -4.63
N ALA A 52 8.24 -11.77 -4.40
CA ALA A 52 8.58 -12.87 -5.30
C ALA A 52 8.03 -12.60 -6.71
N GLY A 53 8.79 -12.97 -7.74
CA GLY A 53 8.43 -12.72 -9.13
C GLY A 53 8.58 -11.26 -9.58
N SER A 54 9.04 -10.35 -8.72
CA SER A 54 9.41 -8.98 -9.13
C SER A 54 10.73 -8.97 -9.90
N ALA A 55 10.93 -7.93 -10.71
CA ALA A 55 12.16 -7.76 -11.49
C ALA A 55 13.44 -7.73 -10.63
N ALA A 56 13.36 -7.32 -9.35
CA ALA A 56 14.49 -7.40 -8.40
C ALA A 56 14.96 -8.83 -8.14
N THR A 57 14.04 -9.79 -8.03
CA THR A 57 14.34 -11.18 -7.61
C THR A 57 15.05 -12.01 -8.69
N GLY A 58 15.25 -11.45 -9.89
CA GLY A 58 15.94 -12.11 -10.99
C GLY A 58 15.22 -13.31 -11.59
N ASN A 59 13.99 -13.61 -11.14
CA ASN A 59 13.13 -14.65 -11.67
C ASN A 59 11.66 -14.18 -11.64
N GLY A 60 10.85 -14.63 -12.59
CA GLY A 60 9.42 -14.30 -12.65
C GLY A 60 8.52 -15.24 -11.84
N ASN A 61 9.08 -16.07 -10.95
CA ASN A 61 8.30 -17.04 -10.19
C ASN A 61 7.68 -16.38 -8.95
N THR A 62 6.39 -16.12 -9.01
CA THR A 62 5.62 -15.55 -7.90
C THR A 62 5.48 -16.47 -6.69
N GLY A 63 5.80 -17.76 -6.84
CA GLY A 63 5.86 -18.73 -5.73
C GLY A 63 7.28 -18.98 -5.19
N ALA A 64 8.28 -18.21 -5.62
CA ALA A 64 9.62 -18.29 -5.06
C ALA A 64 9.68 -17.67 -3.66
N GLN A 65 10.74 -17.98 -2.91
CA GLN A 65 11.05 -17.24 -1.68
C GLN A 65 11.38 -15.78 -2.03
N GLU A 66 10.90 -14.85 -1.22
CA GLU A 66 11.21 -13.43 -1.35
C GLU A 66 12.70 -13.14 -1.11
N GLU A 67 13.21 -12.11 -1.78
CA GLU A 67 14.57 -11.63 -1.57
C GLU A 67 14.61 -10.71 -0.35
N VAL A 68 15.41 -11.06 0.67
CA VAL A 68 15.62 -10.21 1.85
C VAL A 68 16.61 -9.11 1.53
N LEU A 69 16.15 -7.85 1.51
CA LEU A 69 16.99 -6.66 1.30
C LEU A 69 17.69 -6.20 2.58
N VAL A 70 16.96 -6.25 3.70
CA VAL A 70 17.48 -5.84 5.01
C VAL A 70 16.99 -6.85 6.04
N ALA A 71 17.90 -7.68 6.53
CA ALA A 71 17.58 -8.71 7.50
C ALA A 71 17.29 -8.09 8.88
N ILE A 72 16.07 -8.25 9.37
CA ILE A 72 15.61 -7.83 10.69
C ILE A 72 14.63 -8.87 11.21
N GLY A 73 15.04 -9.64 12.22
CA GLY A 73 14.19 -10.66 12.82
C GLY A 73 12.97 -10.04 13.50
N GLY A 74 11.78 -10.58 13.21
CA GLY A 74 10.52 -10.12 13.82
C GLY A 74 10.13 -8.70 13.43
N LEU A 75 10.50 -8.26 12.23
CA LEU A 75 10.16 -6.91 11.75
C LEU A 75 8.66 -6.75 11.53
N ALA A 76 8.02 -7.70 10.83
CA ALA A 76 6.58 -7.65 10.66
C ALA A 76 5.87 -7.99 11.98
N GLY A 77 4.90 -7.16 12.36
CA GLY A 77 4.19 -7.27 13.63
C GLY A 77 2.90 -8.06 13.54
N THR A 78 2.44 -8.53 14.69
CA THR A 78 1.15 -9.24 14.86
C THR A 78 0.21 -8.47 15.80
N SER A 79 0.71 -7.36 16.36
CA SER A 79 -0.02 -6.53 17.30
C SER A 79 0.53 -5.11 17.22
N THR A 80 -0.13 -4.17 17.88
CA THR A 80 0.32 -2.77 17.90
C THR A 80 1.63 -2.54 18.69
N SER A 81 2.22 -3.59 19.28
CA SER A 81 3.45 -3.50 20.08
C SER A 81 4.57 -4.45 19.66
N THR A 82 4.39 -5.21 18.58
CA THR A 82 5.42 -6.12 18.04
C THR A 82 5.84 -5.62 16.65
N GLY A 83 7.13 -5.73 16.32
CA GLY A 83 7.63 -5.33 15.01
C GLY A 83 7.27 -3.89 14.61
N LEU A 84 6.71 -3.73 13.41
CA LEU A 84 6.18 -2.47 12.87
C LEU A 84 4.74 -2.17 13.32
N GLY A 85 4.11 -3.04 14.10
CA GLY A 85 2.72 -2.91 14.50
C GLY A 85 1.80 -3.82 13.68
N ARG A 86 0.61 -3.33 13.39
CA ARG A 86 -0.27 -3.92 12.37
C ARG A 86 0.09 -3.34 11.00
N PRO A 87 -0.32 -3.98 9.88
CA PRO A 87 -0.03 -3.46 8.55
C PRO A 87 -0.41 -1.99 8.43
N THR A 88 0.51 -1.16 7.99
CA THR A 88 0.34 0.29 7.88
C THR A 88 0.32 0.70 6.42
N ILE A 89 -0.70 1.44 6.00
CA ILE A 89 -0.74 2.01 4.65
C ILE A 89 0.43 3.00 4.50
N THR A 90 1.27 2.78 3.50
CA THR A 90 2.42 3.62 3.17
C THR A 90 2.25 4.37 1.86
N ARG A 91 1.22 4.03 1.07
CA ARG A 91 0.98 4.65 -0.23
C ARG A 91 -0.46 4.52 -0.72
N VAL A 92 -0.92 5.55 -1.43
CA VAL A 92 -2.15 5.54 -2.24
C VAL A 92 -1.88 6.17 -3.60
N ARG A 93 -2.26 5.51 -4.70
CA ARG A 93 -2.09 5.99 -6.07
C ARG A 93 -3.28 5.71 -6.96
N TRP A 94 -3.54 6.63 -7.87
CA TRP A 94 -4.36 6.36 -9.04
C TRP A 94 -3.58 5.50 -10.02
N GLY A 95 -4.24 4.56 -10.69
CA GLY A 95 -3.61 3.76 -11.74
C GLY A 95 -3.24 4.58 -12.96
N GLU A 96 -4.04 5.59 -13.29
CA GLU A 96 -3.79 6.48 -14.43
C GLU A 96 -3.55 7.93 -14.03
N SER A 97 -2.97 8.69 -14.95
CA SER A 97 -2.76 10.14 -14.81
C SER A 97 -4.02 10.97 -15.11
N ALA A 98 -4.94 10.43 -15.91
CA ALA A 98 -6.26 10.96 -16.21
C ALA A 98 -7.19 9.82 -16.65
N TYR A 99 -8.50 10.05 -16.56
CA TYR A 99 -9.53 9.11 -17.04
C TYR A 99 -10.47 9.81 -18.02
N THR A 100 -11.26 9.04 -18.77
CA THR A 100 -12.39 9.54 -19.58
C THR A 100 -13.71 9.12 -18.92
N GLY A 101 -14.86 9.59 -19.41
CA GLY A 101 -16.16 9.13 -18.92
C GLY A 101 -16.42 7.64 -19.19
N ALA A 102 -17.25 7.02 -18.36
CA ALA A 102 -17.71 5.63 -18.50
C ALA A 102 -16.60 4.55 -18.61
N VAL A 103 -15.41 4.76 -18.07
CA VAL A 103 -14.31 3.77 -18.05
C VAL A 103 -13.96 3.28 -16.64
N ALA A 104 -13.28 2.15 -16.58
CA ALA A 104 -12.74 1.63 -15.32
C ALA A 104 -11.64 2.56 -14.79
N ILE A 105 -11.67 2.80 -13.48
CA ILE A 105 -10.61 3.49 -12.73
C ILE A 105 -10.00 2.53 -11.74
N THR A 106 -8.72 2.74 -11.42
CA THR A 106 -8.05 1.97 -10.39
C THR A 106 -7.37 2.86 -9.36
N VAL A 107 -7.38 2.39 -8.12
CA VAL A 107 -6.62 2.96 -7.01
C VAL A 107 -5.81 1.85 -6.36
N ASN A 108 -4.50 2.02 -6.29
CA ASN A 108 -3.61 1.12 -5.57
C ASN A 108 -3.36 1.67 -4.17
N VAL A 109 -3.63 0.84 -3.15
CA VAL A 109 -3.27 1.10 -1.75
C VAL A 109 -2.19 0.10 -1.37
N THR A 110 -1.09 0.59 -0.80
CA THR A 110 0.08 -0.26 -0.46
C THR A 110 0.37 -0.19 1.03
N TRP A 111 0.56 -1.35 1.65
CA TRP A 111 0.97 -1.52 3.03
C TRP A 111 2.48 -1.73 3.16
N ASP A 112 3.02 -1.56 4.36
CA ASP A 112 4.38 -1.96 4.72
C ASP A 112 4.52 -3.44 5.05
N GLU A 113 3.41 -4.15 5.31
CA GLU A 113 3.32 -5.59 5.52
C GLU A 113 2.32 -6.20 4.53
N ALA A 114 2.34 -7.52 4.36
CA ALA A 114 1.33 -8.19 3.56
C ALA A 114 -0.03 -8.18 4.26
N VAL A 115 -1.09 -7.99 3.49
CA VAL A 115 -2.48 -8.22 3.90
C VAL A 115 -2.99 -9.50 3.26
N LEU A 116 -3.94 -10.14 3.92
CA LEU A 116 -4.63 -11.35 3.48
C LEU A 116 -6.04 -10.98 3.03
N TYR A 117 -6.48 -11.52 1.89
CA TYR A 117 -7.89 -11.57 1.52
C TYR A 117 -8.50 -12.90 1.95
N ASP A 118 -9.46 -12.84 2.88
CA ASP A 118 -10.29 -13.96 3.32
C ASP A 118 -11.65 -13.89 2.59
N ALA A 119 -11.99 -14.89 1.79
CA ALA A 119 -13.05 -14.71 0.80
C ALA A 119 -14.42 -14.37 1.40
N GLY A 120 -15.04 -13.30 0.89
CA GLY A 120 -16.39 -12.87 1.26
C GLY A 120 -16.87 -11.67 0.44
N THR A 121 -17.25 -10.60 1.12
CA THR A 121 -17.49 -9.27 0.56
C THR A 121 -16.19 -8.50 0.35
N ALA A 122 -15.81 -8.28 -0.91
CA ALA A 122 -14.63 -7.49 -1.24
C ALA A 122 -14.60 -6.11 -0.53
N ALA A 123 -13.42 -5.73 -0.04
CA ALA A 123 -13.22 -4.41 0.57
C ALA A 123 -13.58 -3.29 -0.41
N THR A 124 -14.03 -2.16 0.13
CA THR A 124 -14.55 -1.01 -0.62
C THR A 124 -13.78 0.26 -0.29
N LEU A 125 -13.59 1.10 -1.29
CA LEU A 125 -12.98 2.42 -1.16
C LEU A 125 -13.94 3.48 -1.71
N ALA A 126 -14.26 4.46 -0.87
CA ALA A 126 -15.04 5.62 -1.29
C ALA A 126 -14.15 6.60 -2.08
N ILE A 127 -14.61 6.95 -3.28
CA ILE A 127 -14.01 7.95 -4.14
C ILE A 127 -15.02 9.07 -4.32
N VAL A 128 -14.61 10.29 -3.94
CA VAL A 128 -15.42 11.50 -4.07
C VAL A 128 -15.25 12.05 -5.47
N SER A 129 -16.35 12.33 -6.15
CA SER A 129 -16.38 13.00 -7.44
C SER A 129 -17.08 14.34 -7.33
N THR A 130 -16.72 15.30 -8.17
CA THR A 130 -17.53 16.52 -8.36
C THR A 130 -18.83 16.25 -9.13
N GLY A 131 -18.97 15.06 -9.72
CA GLY A 131 -20.25 14.49 -10.20
C GLY A 131 -20.77 13.44 -9.23
N THR A 132 -20.85 12.19 -9.67
CA THR A 132 -21.35 11.05 -8.92
C THR A 132 -20.22 10.33 -8.18
N ASN A 133 -20.35 10.18 -6.86
CA ASN A 133 -19.39 9.44 -6.05
C ASN A 133 -19.31 7.97 -6.48
N ILE A 134 -18.11 7.39 -6.34
CA ILE A 134 -17.81 6.03 -6.77
C ILE A 134 -17.45 5.20 -5.54
N THR A 135 -18.02 4.00 -5.46
CA THR A 135 -17.57 2.96 -4.54
C THR A 135 -16.72 1.98 -5.34
N ALA A 136 -15.40 2.03 -5.18
CA ALA A 136 -14.50 1.07 -5.80
C ALA A 136 -14.39 -0.19 -4.93
N THR A 137 -14.23 -1.35 -5.55
CA THR A 137 -14.09 -2.64 -4.85
C THR A 137 -12.70 -3.21 -5.05
N ALA A 138 -12.15 -3.89 -4.04
CA ALA A 138 -10.91 -4.64 -4.20
C ALA A 138 -11.08 -5.70 -5.29
N THR A 139 -10.13 -5.78 -6.22
CA THR A 139 -10.16 -6.73 -7.34
C THR A 139 -8.87 -7.53 -7.50
N HIS A 140 -7.75 -6.96 -7.09
CA HIS A 140 -6.44 -7.60 -7.19
C HIS A 140 -5.61 -7.34 -5.94
N ILE A 141 -4.76 -8.30 -5.58
CA ILE A 141 -3.63 -8.10 -4.67
C ILE A 141 -2.36 -8.37 -5.46
N ASP A 142 -1.44 -7.42 -5.44
CA ASP A 142 -0.14 -7.52 -6.11
C ASP A 142 -0.22 -7.85 -7.62
N GLY A 143 -1.31 -7.42 -8.26
CA GLY A 143 -1.61 -7.65 -9.68
C GLY A 143 -2.28 -8.99 -9.97
N VAL A 144 -2.47 -9.85 -8.97
CA VAL A 144 -3.19 -11.12 -9.07
C VAL A 144 -4.63 -10.92 -8.66
N SER A 145 -5.59 -11.42 -9.44
CA SER A 145 -7.02 -11.30 -9.10
C SER A 145 -7.29 -11.95 -7.75
N ILE A 146 -8.13 -11.31 -6.93
CA ILE A 146 -8.42 -11.80 -5.58
C ILE A 146 -9.02 -13.21 -5.60
N ALA A 147 -8.50 -14.05 -4.72
CA ALA A 147 -8.97 -15.39 -4.42
C ALA A 147 -8.77 -15.64 -2.92
N ASP A 148 -9.55 -16.56 -2.35
CA ASP A 148 -9.43 -16.91 -0.94
C ASP A 148 -7.98 -17.27 -0.58
N GLY A 149 -7.50 -16.75 0.55
CA GLY A 149 -6.13 -16.99 1.01
C GLY A 149 -5.05 -16.16 0.31
N LEU A 150 -5.40 -15.29 -0.65
CA LEU A 150 -4.40 -14.48 -1.36
C LEU A 150 -3.77 -13.44 -0.42
N THR A 151 -2.45 -13.39 -0.41
CA THR A 151 -1.67 -12.41 0.37
C THR A 151 -0.85 -11.51 -0.53
N GLY A 152 -0.56 -10.31 -0.06
CA GLY A 152 0.33 -9.37 -0.74
C GLY A 152 0.23 -7.97 -0.15
N ALA A 153 1.08 -7.05 -0.64
CA ALA A 153 1.26 -5.74 -0.01
C ALA A 153 0.47 -4.61 -0.70
N THR A 154 0.02 -4.79 -1.94
CA THR A 154 -0.73 -3.78 -2.68
C THR A 154 -2.10 -4.28 -3.12
N VAL A 155 -3.17 -3.68 -2.60
CA VAL A 155 -4.54 -3.94 -3.02
C VAL A 155 -4.92 -2.95 -4.12
N THR A 156 -5.51 -3.46 -5.21
CA THR A 156 -6.09 -2.65 -6.29
C THR A 156 -7.59 -2.58 -6.11
N PHE A 157 -8.11 -1.37 -5.93
CA PHE A 157 -9.53 -1.06 -5.92
C PHE A 157 -9.94 -0.58 -7.31
N THR A 158 -11.00 -1.14 -7.86
CA THR A 158 -11.52 -0.81 -9.19
C THR A 158 -12.94 -0.26 -9.05
N GLY A 159 -13.19 0.87 -9.71
CA GLY A 159 -14.52 1.43 -9.89
C GLY A 159 -14.74 1.82 -11.34
N THR A 160 -15.85 2.48 -11.63
CA THR A 160 -16.14 3.00 -12.98
C THR A 160 -16.51 4.47 -12.87
N THR A 161 -15.90 5.33 -13.69
CA THR A 161 -16.34 6.72 -13.80
C THR A 161 -17.77 6.76 -14.31
N VAL A 162 -18.60 7.60 -13.72
CA VAL A 162 -19.99 7.80 -14.19
C VAL A 162 -20.07 9.04 -15.08
N ASP A 163 -19.50 10.15 -14.62
CA ASP A 163 -19.61 11.46 -15.27
C ASP A 163 -18.30 11.90 -15.94
N GLU A 164 -18.43 12.68 -17.00
CA GLU A 164 -17.33 13.42 -17.64
C GLU A 164 -17.14 14.80 -17.00
N ASN A 165 -16.03 15.47 -17.32
CA ASN A 165 -15.68 16.82 -16.85
C ASN A 165 -15.73 16.95 -15.32
N CYS A 166 -15.39 15.87 -14.62
CA CYS A 166 -15.39 15.82 -13.17
C CYS A 166 -13.97 15.62 -12.61
N THR A 167 -13.83 15.84 -11.31
CA THR A 167 -12.58 15.60 -10.58
C THR A 167 -12.81 14.53 -9.53
N LEU A 168 -11.97 13.49 -9.56
CA LEU A 168 -11.94 12.41 -8.58
C LEU A 168 -10.95 12.75 -7.47
N SER A 169 -11.36 12.44 -6.25
CA SER A 169 -10.56 12.63 -5.04
C SER A 169 -10.84 11.53 -4.02
N ILE A 170 -9.90 11.31 -3.11
CA ILE A 170 -10.05 10.51 -1.90
C ILE A 170 -9.96 11.51 -0.75
N ALA A 171 -10.98 11.53 0.11
CA ALA A 171 -11.00 12.44 1.25
C ALA A 171 -9.84 12.10 2.22
N ASP A 172 -9.40 13.08 2.99
CA ASP A 172 -8.47 12.79 4.08
C ASP A 172 -9.13 11.87 5.10
N ASP A 173 -8.32 10.97 5.67
CA ASP A 173 -8.74 9.98 6.66
C ASP A 173 -9.88 9.07 6.16
N THR A 174 -9.87 8.75 4.86
CA THR A 174 -10.81 7.79 4.27
C THR A 174 -10.51 6.39 4.81
N VAL A 175 -11.48 5.81 5.53
CA VAL A 175 -11.41 4.43 6.00
C VAL A 175 -11.90 3.49 4.90
N ILE A 176 -11.08 2.48 4.55
CA ILE A 176 -11.49 1.41 3.65
C ILE A 176 -12.56 0.57 4.36
N GLY A 177 -13.70 0.40 3.69
CA GLY A 177 -14.79 -0.46 4.17
C GLY A 177 -14.42 -1.90 3.95
N ASP A 178 -14.15 -2.64 5.02
CA ASP A 178 -13.33 -3.84 4.92
C ASP A 178 -13.78 -4.94 5.87
N PRO A 179 -14.62 -5.89 5.40
CA PRO A 179 -14.94 -7.07 6.18
C PRO A 179 -13.86 -8.16 6.08
N ASP A 180 -13.04 -8.16 5.03
CA ASP A 180 -12.34 -9.38 4.56
C ASP A 180 -10.84 -9.21 4.30
N LEU A 181 -10.26 -8.02 4.48
CA LEU A 181 -8.82 -7.87 4.59
C LEU A 181 -8.37 -8.07 6.04
N LYS A 182 -7.33 -8.87 6.17
CA LYS A 182 -6.73 -9.29 7.43
C LYS A 182 -5.23 -9.06 7.40
N ASP A 183 -4.64 -9.03 8.57
CA ASP A 183 -3.20 -9.17 8.74
C ASP A 183 -2.80 -10.57 8.23
N ALA A 184 -1.84 -10.62 7.30
CA ALA A 184 -1.43 -11.89 6.69
C ALA A 184 -0.67 -12.81 7.65
N ILE A 185 -0.15 -12.29 8.77
CA ILE A 185 0.67 -13.08 9.69
C ILE A 185 -0.21 -13.90 10.64
N ASP A 186 -1.27 -13.28 11.18
CA ASP A 186 -2.10 -13.90 12.22
C ASP A 186 -3.59 -14.05 11.83
N GLY A 187 -4.00 -13.55 10.66
CA GLY A 187 -5.38 -13.60 10.19
C GLY A 187 -6.34 -12.69 10.96
N THR A 188 -5.83 -11.76 11.79
CA THR A 188 -6.67 -10.81 12.51
C THR A 188 -7.18 -9.73 11.56
N ALA A 189 -8.45 -9.35 11.67
CA ALA A 189 -9.02 -8.25 10.91
C ALA A 189 -8.22 -6.95 11.08
N LEU A 190 -8.04 -6.21 9.98
CA LEU A 190 -7.34 -4.91 10.03
C LEU A 190 -8.12 -3.93 10.92
N ASN A 191 -7.40 -3.34 11.88
CA ASN A 191 -7.96 -2.31 12.74
C ASN A 191 -8.14 -1.00 11.96
N SER A 192 -8.85 -0.03 12.54
CA SER A 192 -9.15 1.24 11.84
C SER A 192 -7.89 1.94 11.34
N ALA A 193 -6.82 1.98 12.15
CA ALA A 193 -5.56 2.63 11.77
C ALA A 193 -4.92 1.98 10.54
N SER A 194 -4.90 0.65 10.46
CA SER A 194 -4.34 -0.12 9.35
C SER A 194 -5.10 0.04 8.04
N LYS A 195 -6.32 0.56 8.06
CA LYS A 195 -7.17 0.73 6.86
C LYS A 195 -7.62 2.16 6.61
N THR A 196 -6.99 3.14 7.27
CA THR A 196 -7.27 4.57 7.07
C THR A 196 -6.22 5.18 6.15
N ILE A 197 -6.66 5.72 5.01
CA ILE A 197 -5.84 6.54 4.13
C ILE A 197 -5.79 7.95 4.70
N THR A 198 -4.77 8.22 5.51
CA THR A 198 -4.63 9.51 6.19
C THR A 198 -4.11 10.61 5.25
N ALA A 199 -4.28 11.87 5.65
CA ALA A 199 -3.66 13.02 4.97
C ALA A 199 -2.13 12.89 4.86
N ALA A 200 -1.48 12.29 5.87
CA ALA A 200 -0.04 12.05 5.89
C ALA A 200 0.37 11.00 4.85
N VAL A 201 -0.39 9.91 4.71
CA VAL A 201 -0.19 8.91 3.64
C VAL A 201 -0.31 9.56 2.26
N LYS A 202 -1.35 10.39 2.05
CA LYS A 202 -1.53 11.10 0.78
C LYS A 202 -0.35 12.01 0.47
N THR A 203 0.12 12.77 1.45
CA THR A 203 1.29 13.64 1.31
C THR A 203 2.54 12.83 0.95
N ALA A 204 2.84 11.75 1.67
CA ALA A 204 3.98 10.88 1.40
C ALA A 204 3.88 10.13 0.06
N SER A 205 2.67 10.00 -0.50
CA SER A 205 2.44 9.35 -1.79
C SER A 205 2.64 10.28 -2.99
N GLY A 206 2.74 11.60 -2.76
CA GLY A 206 2.62 12.61 -3.81
C GLY A 206 1.21 12.64 -4.41
N TYR A 207 0.19 12.37 -3.60
CA TYR A 207 -1.19 12.26 -4.06
C TYR A 207 -1.70 13.58 -4.66
N ALA A 208 -2.40 13.46 -5.78
CA ALA A 208 -3.16 14.55 -6.40
C ALA A 208 -4.52 14.02 -6.87
N THR A 209 -5.48 14.92 -7.10
CA THR A 209 -6.77 14.58 -7.70
C THR A 209 -6.58 14.08 -9.15
N ARG A 210 -7.65 13.51 -9.73
CA ARG A 210 -7.65 13.08 -11.14
C ARG A 210 -8.80 13.71 -11.89
N ALA A 211 -8.50 14.19 -13.08
CA ALA A 211 -9.51 14.66 -14.01
C ALA A 211 -10.15 13.48 -14.73
N VAL A 212 -11.46 13.59 -14.95
CA VAL A 212 -12.21 12.79 -15.91
C VAL A 212 -12.56 13.70 -17.09
N THR A 213 -11.95 13.46 -18.25
CA THR A 213 -12.18 14.28 -19.44
C THR A 213 -13.36 13.77 -20.25
N ALA A 214 -13.93 14.64 -21.09
CA ALA A 214 -14.80 14.20 -22.16
C ALA A 214 -14.08 13.19 -23.07
N SER A 215 -14.85 12.25 -23.63
CA SER A 215 -14.38 11.24 -24.58
C SER A 215 -14.15 11.78 -25.99
#